data_AF-M9T8P7-F1
#
_entry.id   AF-M9T8P7-F1
#
_cell.length_a   1.000
_cell.length_b   1.000
_cell.length_c   1.000
_cell.angle_alpha   90.00
_cell.angle_beta   90.00
_cell.angle_gamma   90.00
#
_symmetry.space_group_name_H-M   'P 1'
#
loop_
_entity.id
_entity.type
_entity.pdbx_description
1 polymer ?
#
loop_
_entity_poly.entity_id
_entity_poly.type
_entity_poly.pdbx_seq_one_letter_code
_entity_poly.pdbx_strand_id
1 'polypeptide(L)'
;MRKHQNQKYSVQFKLNALELYQTSEMSYREVARTLEMNNPALIANWMRNFREAGIEGLSKEKGRPLTLTRKKENKKENTTTEERDRIKALEKQVRSLQIENAFLKELRKLRKQEAQQRRKNQSHESSPASEDHSN
;
A
#
# COMPACT_ATOMS: atom_id res chain seq x y z
N MET A 1 -5.38 11.81 -44.30
CA MET A 1 -4.51 10.86 -43.55
C MET A 1 -4.27 11.41 -42.15
N ARG A 2 -4.61 10.69 -41.08
CA ARG A 2 -4.27 11.11 -39.70
C ARG A 2 -2.76 10.99 -39.53
N LYS A 3 -2.09 12.12 -39.29
CA LYS A 3 -0.64 12.15 -39.02
C LYS A 3 -0.39 11.46 -37.68
N HIS A 4 0.23 10.28 -37.69
CA HIS A 4 0.63 9.58 -36.48
C HIS A 4 1.81 10.32 -35.85
N GLN A 5 1.52 11.20 -34.89
CA GLN A 5 2.55 11.80 -34.05
C GLN A 5 3.00 10.77 -33.02
N ASN A 6 4.29 10.48 -33.00
CA ASN A 6 4.87 9.50 -32.10
C ASN A 6 5.11 10.17 -30.74
N GLN A 7 4.03 10.33 -29.96
CA GLN A 7 4.08 10.94 -28.64
C GLN A 7 4.87 10.05 -27.66
N LYS A 8 5.90 10.63 -27.03
CA LYS A 8 6.68 9.97 -25.99
C LYS A 8 6.11 10.35 -24.63
N TYR A 9 5.70 9.34 -23.87
CA TYR A 9 5.20 9.51 -22.50
C TYR A 9 6.28 9.14 -21.49
N SER A 10 6.48 10.00 -20.48
CA SER A 10 7.38 9.72 -19.36
C SER A 10 6.88 8.55 -18.51
N VAL A 11 7.76 7.90 -17.77
CA VAL A 11 7.36 6.79 -16.87
C VAL A 11 6.35 7.27 -15.82
N GLN A 12 6.56 8.47 -15.27
CA GLN A 12 5.64 9.09 -14.31
C GLN A 12 4.26 9.31 -14.89
N PHE A 13 4.17 9.80 -16.13
CA PHE A 13 2.88 9.96 -16.81
C PHE A 13 2.15 8.62 -16.97
N LYS A 14 2.88 7.56 -17.36
CA LYS A 14 2.30 6.21 -17.49
C LYS A 14 1.82 5.68 -16.15
N LEU A 15 2.55 5.90 -15.07
CA LEU A 15 2.15 5.49 -13.71
C LEU A 15 0.88 6.21 -13.27
N ASN A 16 0.81 7.53 -13.46
CA ASN A 16 -0.39 8.30 -13.14
C ASN A 16 -1.62 7.79 -13.92
N ALA A 17 -1.45 7.44 -15.21
CA ALA A 17 -2.53 6.86 -16.00
C ALA A 17 -3.03 5.51 -15.45
N LEU A 18 -2.12 4.66 -14.95
CA LEU A 18 -2.49 3.37 -14.36
C LEU A 18 -3.11 3.54 -12.97
N GLU A 19 -2.59 4.44 -12.15
CA GLU A 19 -3.14 4.78 -10.84
C GLU A 19 -4.56 5.34 -10.98
N LEU A 20 -4.77 6.26 -11.93
CA LEU A 20 -6.09 6.80 -12.22
C LEU A 20 -7.07 5.71 -12.63
N TYR A 21 -6.65 4.79 -13.51
CA TYR A 21 -7.48 3.64 -13.89
C TYR A 21 -7.81 2.73 -12.70
N GLN A 22 -6.88 2.57 -11.76
CA GLN A 22 -7.05 1.62 -10.65
C GLN A 22 -7.82 2.20 -9.46
N THR A 23 -7.81 3.53 -9.31
CA THR A 23 -8.53 4.25 -8.24
C THR A 23 -9.92 4.71 -8.65
N SER A 24 -10.22 4.72 -9.95
CA SER A 24 -11.52 5.12 -10.49
C SER A 24 -12.25 3.96 -11.16
N GLU A 25 -13.56 4.06 -11.30
CA GLU A 25 -14.38 3.11 -12.07
C GLU A 25 -14.43 3.48 -13.57
N MET A 26 -13.34 4.06 -14.09
CA MET A 26 -13.26 4.50 -15.48
C MET A 26 -12.73 3.40 -16.40
N SER A 27 -13.34 3.27 -17.57
CA SER A 27 -12.79 2.46 -18.66
C SER A 27 -11.48 3.07 -19.20
N TYR A 28 -10.65 2.26 -19.88
CA TYR A 28 -9.45 2.77 -20.56
C TYR A 28 -9.73 3.92 -21.53
N ARG A 29 -10.94 3.97 -22.12
CA ARG A 29 -11.36 5.08 -23.00
C ARG A 29 -11.58 6.36 -22.22
N GLU A 30 -12.19 6.28 -21.05
CA GLU A 30 -12.41 7.44 -20.17
C GLU A 30 -11.11 7.97 -19.61
N VAL A 31 -10.22 7.10 -19.13
CA VAL A 31 -8.88 7.48 -18.68
C VAL A 31 -8.07 8.12 -19.81
N ALA A 32 -8.19 7.62 -21.04
CA ALA A 32 -7.56 8.26 -22.18
C ALA A 32 -8.14 9.65 -22.44
N ARG A 33 -9.46 9.84 -22.34
CA ARG A 33 -10.10 11.16 -22.51
C ARG A 33 -9.67 12.15 -21.43
N THR A 34 -9.60 11.75 -20.16
CA THR A 34 -9.16 12.63 -19.07
C THR A 34 -7.71 13.05 -19.20
N LEU A 35 -6.86 12.19 -19.77
CA LEU A 35 -5.45 12.48 -20.04
C LEU A 35 -5.19 13.07 -21.44
N GLU A 36 -6.25 13.45 -22.16
CA GLU A 36 -6.20 14.00 -23.54
C GLU A 36 -5.44 13.09 -24.53
N MET A 37 -5.48 11.78 -24.30
CA MET A 37 -4.86 10.76 -25.11
C MET A 37 -5.81 10.23 -26.19
N ASN A 38 -5.34 10.22 -27.42
CA ASN A 38 -6.11 9.68 -28.55
C ASN A 38 -6.06 8.15 -28.70
N ASN A 39 -5.29 7.45 -27.85
CA ASN A 39 -5.08 6.00 -27.98
C ASN A 39 -5.25 5.26 -26.64
N PRO A 40 -6.47 4.78 -26.33
CA PRO A 40 -6.74 4.02 -25.12
C PRO A 40 -6.02 2.66 -25.07
N ALA A 41 -5.67 2.07 -26.22
CA ALA A 41 -4.95 0.80 -26.26
C ALA A 41 -3.51 0.93 -25.73
N LEU A 42 -2.93 2.14 -25.66
CA LEU A 42 -1.65 2.35 -25.01
C LEU A 42 -1.73 2.10 -23.50
N ILE A 43 -2.81 2.53 -22.86
CA ILE A 43 -3.01 2.35 -21.41
C ILE A 43 -3.13 0.86 -21.08
N ALA A 44 -3.90 0.10 -21.87
CA ALA A 44 -4.00 -1.35 -21.71
C ALA A 44 -2.64 -2.06 -21.86
N ASN A 45 -1.81 -1.65 -22.83
CA ASN A 45 -0.46 -2.19 -22.99
C ASN A 45 0.47 -1.80 -21.83
N TRP A 46 0.39 -0.58 -21.32
CA TRP A 46 1.13 -0.17 -20.12
C TRP A 46 0.72 -0.99 -18.91
N MET A 47 -0.59 -1.25 -18.74
CA MET A 47 -1.09 -2.07 -17.65
C MET A 47 -0.56 -3.50 -17.73
N ARG A 48 -0.56 -4.12 -18.92
CA ARG A 48 0.01 -5.45 -19.13
C ARG A 48 1.51 -5.46 -18.79
N ASN A 49 2.28 -4.53 -19.34
CA ASN A 49 3.72 -4.44 -19.08
C ASN A 49 4.03 -4.19 -17.59
N PHE A 50 3.21 -3.40 -16.90
CA PHE A 50 3.35 -3.16 -15.47
C PHE A 50 3.03 -4.40 -14.64
N ARG A 51 2.03 -5.20 -15.02
CA ARG A 51 1.72 -6.48 -14.35
C ARG A 51 2.84 -7.51 -14.53
N GLU A 52 3.45 -7.56 -15.72
CA GLU A 52 4.50 -8.55 -16.04
C GLU A 52 5.87 -8.16 -15.48
N ALA A 53 6.24 -6.88 -15.53
CA ALA A 53 7.61 -6.42 -15.26
C ALA A 53 7.68 -5.17 -14.35
N GLY A 54 6.58 -4.81 -13.69
CA GLY A 54 6.52 -3.65 -12.79
C GLY A 54 6.86 -2.33 -13.48
N ILE A 55 7.48 -1.43 -12.71
CA ILE A 55 7.91 -0.10 -13.19
C ILE A 55 8.92 -0.23 -14.35
N GLU A 56 9.78 -1.24 -14.33
CA GLU A 56 10.75 -1.47 -15.41
C GLU A 56 10.05 -1.75 -16.75
N GLY A 57 8.90 -2.43 -16.73
CA GLY A 57 8.04 -2.64 -17.90
C GLY A 57 7.52 -1.36 -18.55
N LEU A 58 7.36 -0.27 -17.78
CA LEU A 58 6.93 1.03 -18.27
C LEU A 58 8.08 1.88 -18.83
N SER A 59 9.30 1.61 -18.38
CA SER A 59 10.51 2.32 -18.81
C SER A 59 11.12 1.77 -20.10
N LYS A 60 10.68 0.61 -20.60
CA LYS A 60 11.22 0.02 -21.83
C LYS A 60 10.90 0.91 -23.03
N GLU A 61 11.93 1.32 -23.76
CA GLU A 61 11.79 2.01 -25.03
C GLU A 61 11.16 1.06 -26.06
N LYS A 62 10.22 1.59 -26.84
CA LYS A 62 9.48 0.82 -27.85
C LYS A 62 10.39 0.58 -29.06
N GLY A 63 10.84 -0.66 -29.28
CA GLY A 63 11.64 -1.04 -30.45
C GLY A 63 12.45 -2.33 -30.25
N ARG A 64 13.08 -2.82 -31.32
CA ARG A 64 14.07 -3.91 -31.24
C ARG A 64 15.27 -3.40 -30.44
N PRO A 65 15.72 -4.12 -29.38
CA PRO A 65 16.95 -3.72 -28.69
C PRO A 65 18.08 -3.68 -29.73
N LEU A 66 18.83 -2.57 -29.75
CA LEU A 66 19.97 -2.42 -30.62
C LEU A 66 20.95 -3.56 -30.28
N THR A 67 21.13 -4.52 -31.20
CA THR A 67 22.13 -5.59 -31.10
C THR A 67 23.51 -5.00 -31.31
N LEU A 68 23.97 -4.22 -30.32
CA LEU A 68 25.38 -3.96 -30.10
C LEU A 68 25.64 -4.26 -28.63
N THR A 69 26.68 -5.06 -28.43
CA THR A 69 27.16 -5.66 -27.20
C THR A 69 27.41 -4.63 -26.09
N ARG A 70 26.35 -4.08 -25.50
CA ARG A 70 26.47 -3.33 -24.26
C ARG A 70 26.52 -4.34 -23.13
N LYS A 71 27.74 -4.70 -22.75
CA LYS A 71 28.10 -5.40 -21.51
C LYS A 71 27.18 -4.88 -20.39
N LYS A 72 26.13 -5.64 -20.08
CA LYS A 72 25.22 -5.32 -18.98
C LYS A 72 25.97 -5.72 -17.73
N GLU A 73 26.60 -4.73 -17.13
CA GLU A 73 27.27 -4.86 -15.85
C GLU A 73 26.27 -5.40 -14.82
N ASN A 74 26.76 -6.38 -14.04
CA ASN A 74 26.10 -7.21 -13.04
C ASN A 74 25.50 -6.44 -11.83
N LYS A 75 25.03 -5.21 -12.04
CA LYS A 75 24.50 -4.34 -10.98
C LYS A 75 23.07 -4.69 -10.58
N LYS A 76 22.29 -5.32 -11.48
CA LYS A 76 20.85 -5.56 -11.29
C LYS A 76 20.54 -6.73 -10.35
N GLU A 77 21.33 -7.80 -10.37
CA GLU A 77 21.10 -8.97 -9.50
C GLU A 77 21.37 -8.64 -8.02
N ASN A 78 22.42 -7.87 -7.74
CA ASN A 78 22.75 -7.46 -6.38
C ASN A 78 21.67 -6.55 -5.77
N THR A 79 21.15 -5.57 -6.53
CA THR A 79 20.06 -4.69 -6.03
C THR A 79 18.79 -5.46 -5.72
N THR A 80 18.40 -6.44 -6.54
CA THR A 80 17.21 -7.27 -6.25
C THR A 80 17.37 -8.15 -5.03
N THR A 81 18.59 -8.56 -4.69
CA THR A 81 18.86 -9.39 -3.51
C THR A 81 18.83 -8.54 -2.24
N GLU A 82 19.48 -7.37 -2.26
CA GLU A 82 19.43 -6.40 -1.17
C GLU A 82 18.00 -5.90 -0.89
N GLU A 83 17.20 -5.65 -1.94
CA GLU A 83 15.79 -5.27 -1.81
C GLU A 83 14.97 -6.39 -1.16
N ARG A 84 15.18 -7.66 -1.54
CA ARG A 84 14.50 -8.81 -0.93
C ARG A 84 14.85 -8.95 0.55
N ASP A 85 16.11 -8.81 0.90
CA ASP A 85 16.54 -8.89 2.30
C ASP A 85 16.00 -7.73 3.13
N ARG A 86 15.96 -6.53 2.55
CA ARG A 86 15.32 -5.36 3.18
C ARG A 86 13.83 -5.56 3.39
N ILE A 87 13.11 -6.11 2.40
CA ILE A 87 11.68 -6.44 2.54
C ILE A 87 11.48 -7.44 3.68
N LYS A 88 12.28 -8.52 3.72
CA LYS A 88 12.21 -9.54 4.78
C LYS A 88 12.46 -8.95 6.18
N ALA A 89 13.42 -8.02 6.29
CA ALA A 89 13.71 -7.33 7.55
C ALA A 89 12.53 -6.43 7.98
N LEU A 90 11.94 -5.68 7.04
CA LEU A 90 10.78 -4.82 7.31
C LEU A 90 9.56 -5.66 7.74
N GLU A 91 9.28 -6.77 7.09
CA GLU A 91 8.19 -7.67 7.49
C GLU A 91 8.36 -8.20 8.92
N LYS A 92 9.60 -8.53 9.31
CA LYS A 92 9.90 -8.96 10.69
C LYS A 92 9.61 -7.84 11.68
N GLN A 93 9.99 -6.60 11.35
CA GLN A 93 9.69 -5.44 12.19
C GLN A 93 8.17 -5.21 12.33
N VAL A 94 7.43 -5.28 11.22
CA VAL A 94 5.96 -5.15 11.24
C VAL A 94 5.32 -6.20 12.13
N ARG A 95 5.73 -7.47 12.01
CA ARG A 95 5.23 -8.55 12.88
C ARG A 95 5.52 -8.27 14.37
N SER A 96 6.74 -7.85 14.68
CA SER A 96 7.12 -7.47 16.05
C SER A 96 6.26 -6.34 16.60
N LEU A 97 6.08 -5.28 15.83
CA LEU A 97 5.27 -4.11 16.22
C LEU A 97 3.78 -4.48 16.36
N GLN A 98 3.26 -5.39 15.54
CA GLN A 98 1.89 -5.87 15.67
C GLN A 98 1.69 -6.65 16.98
N ILE A 99 2.63 -7.52 17.33
CA ILE A 99 2.62 -8.26 18.58
C ILE A 99 2.69 -7.30 19.78
N GLU A 100 3.63 -6.35 19.77
CA GLU A 100 3.78 -5.35 20.83
C GLU A 100 2.49 -4.52 21.00
N ASN A 101 1.92 -4.03 19.89
CA ASN A 101 0.66 -3.30 19.93
C ASN A 101 -0.51 -4.13 20.46
N ALA A 102 -0.57 -5.42 20.14
CA ALA A 102 -1.59 -6.32 20.67
C ALA A 102 -1.45 -6.45 22.19
N PHE A 103 -0.24 -6.67 22.70
CA PHE A 103 0.02 -6.72 24.15
C PHE A 103 -0.34 -5.41 24.85
N LEU A 104 0.08 -4.27 24.29
CA LEU A 104 -0.25 -2.95 24.86
C LEU A 104 -1.77 -2.69 24.88
N LYS A 105 -2.50 -3.14 23.85
CA LYS A 105 -3.97 -3.05 23.83
C LYS A 105 -4.60 -3.90 24.92
N GLU A 106 -4.11 -5.12 25.13
CA GLU A 106 -4.64 -6.01 26.17
C GLU A 106 -4.36 -5.46 27.57
N LEU A 107 -3.16 -4.96 27.83
CA LEU A 107 -2.80 -4.31 29.10
C LEU A 107 -3.70 -3.10 29.39
N ARG A 108 -4.01 -2.28 28.37
CA ARG A 108 -4.94 -1.15 28.50
C ARG A 108 -6.36 -1.61 28.85
N LYS A 109 -6.83 -2.73 28.31
CA LYS A 109 -8.16 -3.27 28.66
C LYS A 109 -8.19 -3.73 30.12
N LEU A 110 -7.20 -4.50 30.55
CA LEU A 110 -7.12 -5.01 31.93
C LEU A 110 -7.13 -3.87 32.95
N ARG A 111 -6.30 -2.83 32.74
CA ARG A 111 -6.28 -1.64 33.62
C ARG A 111 -7.63 -0.93 33.68
N LYS A 112 -8.34 -0.82 32.55
CA LYS A 112 -9.68 -0.22 32.52
C LYS A 112 -10.69 -1.07 33.28
N GLN A 113 -10.65 -2.39 33.11
CA GLN A 113 -11.53 -3.32 33.83
C GLN A 113 -11.28 -3.28 35.35
N GLU A 114 -10.02 -3.30 35.76
CA GLU A 114 -9.63 -3.21 37.18
C GLU A 114 -10.13 -1.90 37.80
N ALA A 115 -9.95 -0.76 37.13
CA ALA A 115 -10.46 0.53 37.59
C ALA A 115 -12.00 0.54 37.73
N GLN A 116 -12.72 -0.12 36.82
CA GLN A 116 -14.18 -0.27 36.91
C GLN A 116 -14.60 -1.16 38.08
N GLN A 117 -13.91 -2.28 38.31
CA GLN A 117 -14.17 -3.17 39.44
C GLN A 117 -13.95 -2.45 40.78
N ARG A 118 -12.84 -1.72 40.93
CA ARG A 118 -12.57 -0.92 42.13
C ARG A 118 -13.68 0.09 42.41
N ARG A 119 -14.18 0.79 41.38
CA ARG A 119 -15.31 1.73 41.51
C ARG A 119 -16.59 1.03 41.98
N LYS A 120 -16.90 -0.15 41.42
CA LYS A 120 -18.07 -0.95 41.85
C LYS A 120 -17.96 -1.39 43.30
N ASN A 121 -16.81 -1.93 43.69
CA ASN A 121 -16.60 -2.41 45.06
C ASN A 121 -16.71 -1.29 46.09
N GLN A 122 -16.14 -0.11 45.81
CA GLN A 122 -16.29 1.08 46.66
C GLN A 122 -17.76 1.53 46.79
N SER A 123 -18.56 1.45 45.72
CA SER A 123 -20.00 1.78 45.80
C SER A 123 -20.82 0.78 46.60
N HIS A 124 -20.42 -0.49 46.66
CA HIS A 124 -21.09 -1.51 47.47
C HIS A 124 -20.76 -1.37 48.97
N GLU A 125 -19.50 -1.05 49.32
CA GLU A 125 -19.09 -0.84 50.72
C GLU A 125 -19.63 0.47 51.33
N SER A 126 -19.92 1.48 50.50
CA SER A 126 -20.41 2.78 50.98
C SER A 126 -21.91 2.85 51.22
N SER A 127 -22.65 1.74 51.11
CA SER A 127 -24.07 1.70 51.51
C SER A 127 -24.15 1.58 53.03
N PRO A 128 -24.56 2.62 53.76
CA PRO A 128 -24.71 2.51 55.21
C PRO A 128 -25.86 1.54 55.47
N ALA A 129 -25.55 0.42 56.14
CA ALA A 129 -26.59 -0.39 56.77
C ALA A 129 -27.34 0.54 57.73
N SER A 130 -28.56 0.93 57.34
CA SER A 130 -29.43 1.71 58.19
C SER A 130 -29.83 0.82 59.36
N GLU A 131 -29.18 1.02 60.50
CA GLU A 131 -29.56 0.39 61.77
C GLU A 131 -30.90 0.99 62.20
N ASP A 132 -31.97 0.28 61.86
CA ASP A 132 -33.33 0.56 62.29
C ASP A 132 -33.46 0.25 63.79
N HIS A 133 -33.22 1.26 64.63
CA HIS A 133 -33.47 1.20 66.06
C HIS A 133 -34.95 1.52 66.31
N SER A 134 -35.82 0.50 66.32
CA SER A 134 -37.19 0.64 66.80
C SER A 134 -37.29 0.33 68.30
N ASN A 135 -37.92 1.28 69.01
CA ASN A 135 -38.25 1.30 70.44
C ASN A 135 -39.25 0.21 70.86
#